data_AF-A0A0C1MV60-F1
#
_entry.id   AF-A0A0C1MV60-F1
#
_cell.length_a   1.000
_cell.length_b   1.000
_cell.length_c   1.000
_cell.angle_alpha   90.00
_cell.angle_beta   90.00
_cell.angle_gamma   90.00
#
_symmetry.space_group_name_H-M   'P 1'
#
loop_
_entity.id
_entity.type
_entity.pdbx_description
1 polymer ?
#
loop_
_entity_poly.entity_id
_entity_poly.type
_entity_poly.pdbx_seq_one_letter_code
_entity_poly.pdbx_strand_id
1 'polypeptide(L)'
;MDMRKTDLMEYKNYYGSVHFNTEEKIFYGKIEFIRDLVNYEAYNAEELINAFYEAVDSYMEDRKILNKKPDVPFKGSFNFRVTR
;
A
#
# COMPACT_ATOMS: atom_id res chain seq x y z
N MET A 1 2.49 21.46 -0.79
CA MET A 1 1.21 20.83 -0.42
C MET A 1 1.48 19.83 0.68
N ASP A 2 1.15 20.17 1.92
CA ASP A 2 1.18 19.24 3.05
C ASP A 2 0.01 18.26 2.89
N MET A 3 0.26 17.10 2.27
CA MET A 3 -0.67 15.97 2.41
C MET A 3 -0.60 15.53 3.86
N ARG A 4 -1.58 15.97 4.66
CA ARG A 4 -1.71 15.58 6.06
C ARG A 4 -1.63 14.06 6.13
N LYS A 5 -0.66 13.54 6.87
CA LYS A 5 -0.38 12.11 7.12
C LYS A 5 -1.52 11.33 7.79
N THR A 6 -2.74 11.88 7.80
CA THR A 6 -3.85 11.40 8.63
C THR A 6 -4.84 10.53 7.86
N ASP A 7 -4.78 10.52 6.53
CA ASP A 7 -5.73 9.77 5.68
C ASP A 7 -5.20 8.41 5.20
N LEU A 8 -3.94 8.07 5.52
CA LEU A 8 -3.29 6.85 5.06
C LEU A 8 -2.70 6.05 6.22
N MET A 9 -2.93 4.74 6.22
CA MET A 9 -2.27 3.79 7.10
C MET A 9 -0.91 3.42 6.51
N GLU A 10 0.11 3.20 7.35
CA GLU A 10 1.44 2.76 6.90
C GLU A 10 1.79 1.44 7.59
N TYR A 11 2.17 0.43 6.82
CA TYR A 11 2.67 -0.85 7.34
C TYR A 11 3.70 -1.46 6.39
N LYS A 12 4.88 -1.82 6.92
CA LYS A 12 5.99 -2.39 6.13
C LYS A 12 6.34 -1.58 4.87
N ASN A 13 6.26 -0.25 4.96
CA ASN A 13 6.50 0.68 3.83
C ASN A 13 5.45 0.60 2.70
N TYR A 14 4.28 0.03 2.99
CA TYR A 14 3.08 0.13 2.17
C TYR A 14 2.11 1.12 2.78
N TYR A 15 1.32 1.76 1.93
CA TYR A 15 0.32 2.75 2.31
C TYR A 15 -1.06 2.21 2.01
N GLY A 16 -2.01 2.39 2.92
CA GLY A 16 -3.39 1.97 2.75
C GLY A 16 -4.34 3.15 2.87
N SER A 17 -5.29 3.29 1.95
CA SER A 17 -6.35 4.30 2.06
C SER A 17 -7.42 3.88 3.07
N VAL A 18 -8.08 4.86 3.69
CA VAL A 18 -9.19 4.62 4.61
C VAL A 18 -10.40 5.43 4.16
N HIS A 19 -11.49 4.73 3.90
CA HIS A 19 -12.78 5.31 3.56
C HIS A 19 -13.89 4.65 4.39
N PHE A 20 -15.00 5.37 4.55
CA PHE A 20 -16.18 4.87 5.26
C PHE A 20 -17.40 5.00 4.37
N ASN A 21 -18.12 3.89 4.17
CA ASN A 21 -19.39 3.87 3.49
C ASN A 21 -20.50 4.09 4.53
N THR A 22 -21.21 5.22 4.43
CA THR A 22 -22.32 5.53 5.35
C THR A 22 -23.58 4.71 5.09
N GLU A 23 -23.80 4.22 3.87
CA GLU A 23 -24.96 3.42 3.48
C GLU A 23 -24.84 2.00 4.03
N GLU A 24 -23.67 1.39 3.85
CA GLU A 24 -23.38 0.03 4.29
C GLU A 24 -22.81 -0.03 5.72
N LYS A 25 -22.40 1.13 6.27
CA LYS A 25 -21.75 1.28 7.58
C LYS A 25 -20.48 0.43 7.73
N ILE A 26 -19.72 0.33 6.65
CA ILE A 26 -18.43 -0.39 6.61
C ILE A 26 -17.29 0.58 6.30
N PHE A 27 -16.12 0.27 6.85
CA PHE A 27 -14.87 0.86 6.41
C PHE A 27 -14.30 0.05 5.26
N TYR A 28 -13.70 0.73 4.29
CA TYR A 28 -13.05 0.10 3.16
C TYR A 28 -11.82 0.88 2.73
N GLY A 29 -10.90 0.21 2.07
CA GLY A 29 -9.64 0.78 1.66
C GLY A 29 -8.92 -0.09 0.66
N LYS A 30 -7.81 0.43 0.16
CA LYS A 30 -6.93 -0.32 -0.73
C LYS A 30 -5.48 0.05 -0.49
N ILE A 31 -4.58 -0.87 -0.85
CA ILE A 31 -3.15 -0.61 -0.81
C ILE A 31 -2.81 0.33 -1.97
N GLU A 32 -2.23 1.48 -1.63
CA GLU A 32 -1.78 2.51 -2.56
C GLU A 32 -0.32 2.27 -2.99
N PHE A 33 0.05 2.87 -4.12
CA PHE A 33 1.41 2.83 -4.70
C PHE A 33 1.92 1.43 -5.08
N ILE A 34 1.02 0.47 -5.24
CA ILE A 34 1.31 -0.85 -5.81
C ILE A 34 0.71 -0.98 -7.22
N ARG A 35 1.23 -1.94 -7.99
CA ARG A 35 0.71 -2.24 -9.35
C ARG A 35 -0.57 -3.07 -9.31
N ASP A 36 -0.68 -3.96 -8.33
CA ASP A 36 -1.86 -4.80 -8.13
C ASP A 36 -2.95 -4.02 -7.41
N LEU A 37 -4.19 -4.47 -7.55
CA LEU A 37 -5.31 -3.93 -6.81
C LEU A 37 -5.61 -4.85 -5.63
N VAL A 38 -5.24 -4.40 -4.42
CA VAL A 38 -5.52 -5.11 -3.17
C VAL A 38 -6.44 -4.25 -2.33
N ASN A 39 -7.69 -4.70 -2.18
CA ASN A 39 -8.72 -4.03 -1.39
C ASN A 39 -8.95 -4.78 -0.08
N TYR A 40 -9.38 -4.05 0.95
CA TYR A 40 -9.77 -4.59 2.25
C TYR A 40 -10.96 -3.80 2.80
N GLU A 41 -11.76 -4.45 3.62
CA GLU A 41 -12.95 -3.89 4.22
C GLU A 41 -13.16 -4.47 5.62
N ALA A 42 -13.82 -3.69 6.48
CA ALA A 42 -14.09 -4.07 7.86
C ALA A 42 -15.25 -3.27 8.45
N TYR A 43 -15.86 -3.79 9.53
CA TYR A 43 -16.97 -3.12 10.21
C TYR A 43 -16.54 -2.07 11.23
N ASN A 44 -15.26 -2.08 11.63
CA ASN A 44 -14.71 -1.17 12.62
C ASN A 44 -13.26 -0.82 12.28
N ALA A 45 -12.74 0.24 12.92
CA ALA A 45 -11.41 0.76 12.62
C ALA A 45 -10.28 -0.22 12.99
N GLU A 46 -10.42 -0.98 14.08
CA GLU A 46 -9.41 -1.95 14.52
C GLU A 46 -9.29 -3.10 13.52
N GLU A 47 -10.42 -3.64 13.08
CA GLU A 47 -10.46 -4.68 12.06
C GLU A 47 -10.01 -4.17 10.69
N LEU A 48 -10.24 -2.90 10.35
CA LEU A 48 -9.71 -2.33 9.12
C LEU A 48 -8.18 -2.31 9.12
N ILE A 49 -7.57 -1.94 10.24
CA ILE A 49 -6.11 -1.93 10.40
C ILE A 49 -5.57 -3.35 10.29
N ASN A 50 -6.23 -4.32 10.94
CA ASN A 50 -5.82 -5.72 10.86
C ASN A 50 -5.97 -6.28 9.43
N ALA A 51 -7.11 -6.02 8.78
CA ALA A 51 -7.36 -6.42 7.40
C ALA A 51 -6.33 -5.81 6.43
N PHE A 52 -5.90 -4.56 6.66
CA PHE A 52 -4.81 -3.96 5.91
C PHE A 52 -3.47 -4.68 6.13
N TYR A 53 -3.13 -5.03 7.37
CA TYR A 53 -1.89 -5.75 7.66
C TYR A 53 -1.87 -7.14 7.04
N GLU A 54 -2.98 -7.88 7.12
CA GLU A 54 -3.16 -9.19 6.48
C GLU A 54 -3.08 -9.08 4.96
N ALA A 55 -3.72 -8.06 4.38
CA ALA A 55 -3.65 -7.81 2.94
C ALA A 55 -2.22 -7.50 2.47
N VAL A 56 -1.46 -6.70 3.23
CA VAL A 56 -0.05 -6.43 2.93
C VAL A 56 0.80 -7.68 3.07
N ASP A 57 0.58 -8.49 4.11
CA ASP A 57 1.35 -9.71 4.34
C ASP A 57 1.10 -10.73 3.22
N SER A 58 -0.18 -11.00 2.91
CA SER A 58 -0.57 -11.85 1.78
C SER A 58 0.02 -11.33 0.47
N TYR A 59 -0.04 -10.03 0.21
CA TYR A 59 0.57 -9.45 -1.00
C TYR A 59 2.08 -9.69 -1.07
N MET A 60 2.78 -9.58 0.06
CA MET A 60 4.21 -9.89 0.14
C MET A 60 4.49 -11.37 -0.06
N GLU A 61 3.66 -12.26 0.49
CA GLU A 61 3.77 -13.71 0.33
C GLU A 61 3.53 -14.13 -1.12
N ASP A 62 2.45 -13.66 -1.75
CA ASP A 62 2.16 -13.86 -3.17
C ASP A 62 3.34 -13.41 -4.04
N ARG A 63 3.94 -12.24 -3.74
CA ARG A 63 5.09 -11.75 -4.50
C ARG A 63 6.35 -12.60 -4.31
N LYS A 64 6.58 -13.15 -3.11
CA LYS A 64 7.67 -14.09 -2.84
C LYS A 64 7.47 -15.41 -3.59
N ILE A 65 6.24 -15.93 -3.58
CA ILE A 65 5.86 -17.18 -4.24
C ILE A 65 5.94 -17.02 -5.76
N LEU A 66 5.50 -15.86 -6.28
CA LEU A 66 5.47 -15.62 -7.72
C LEU A 66 6.87 -15.59 -8.34
N ASN A 67 7.94 -15.38 -7.53
CA ASN A 67 9.36 -15.50 -7.91
C ASN A 67 9.65 -15.08 -9.36
N LYS A 68 8.96 -14.02 -9.83
CA LYS A 68 9.38 -13.30 -11.01
C LYS A 68 10.70 -12.73 -10.55
N LYS A 69 11.80 -13.26 -11.12
CA LYS A 69 13.16 -12.76 -10.97
C LYS A 69 13.06 -11.26 -10.71
N PRO A 70 13.68 -10.72 -9.65
CA PRO A 70 13.79 -9.29 -9.53
C PRO A 70 14.45 -8.84 -10.84
N ASP A 71 13.67 -8.25 -11.75
CA ASP A 71 14.25 -7.30 -12.67
C ASP A 71 14.71 -6.22 -11.71
N VAL A 72 16.01 -6.34 -11.39
CA VAL A 72 16.74 -5.47 -10.50
C VAL A 72 16.15 -4.09 -10.66
N PRO A 73 15.61 -3.45 -9.60
CA PRO A 73 15.21 -2.06 -9.74
C PRO A 73 16.43 -1.38 -10.29
N PHE A 74 16.31 -0.84 -11.51
CA PHE A 74 17.41 -0.23 -12.24
C PHE A 74 18.18 0.59 -11.22
N LYS A 75 19.35 0.09 -10.81
CA LYS A 75 20.37 0.87 -10.12
C LYS A 75 20.94 1.77 -11.23
N GLY A 76 20.08 2.61 -11.79
CA GLY A 76 20.45 3.73 -12.58
C GLY A 76 21.10 4.66 -11.59
N SER A 77 22.41 4.53 -11.46
CA SER A 77 23.28 5.51 -10.86
C SER A 77 22.98 6.83 -11.56
N PHE A 78 22.02 7.60 -11.02
CA PHE A 78 21.62 8.89 -11.56
C PHE A 78 22.69 9.90 -11.13
N ASN A 79 23.85 9.81 -11.77
CA ASN A 79 24.91 10.81 -11.68
C ASN A 79 24.48 12.02 -12.51
N PHE A 80 23.60 12.87 -11.95
CA PHE A 80 23.30 14.15 -12.58
C PHE A 80 24.46 15.11 -12.32
N ARG A 81 25.42 15.18 -13.24
CA ARG A 81 26.33 16.33 -13.32
C ARG A 81 25.58 17.45 -14.04
N VAL A 82 25.02 18.37 -13.26
CA VAL A 82 24.59 19.67 -13.79
C VAL A 82 25.87 20.41 -14.20
N THR A 83 26.11 20.56 -15.50
CA THR A 83 27.14 21.46 -16.01
C THR A 83 26.44 22.66 -16.65
N ARG A 84 26.71 23.81 -16.01
CA ARG A 84 26.45 25.23 -16.28
C ARG A 84 25.57 25.65 -17.45
#